data_AF-A0A7S1WBG9-F1
#
_entry.id   AF-A0A7S1WBG9-F1
#
_cell.length_a   1.000
_cell.length_b   1.000
_cell.length_c   1.000
_cell.angle_alpha   90.00
_cell.angle_beta   90.00
_cell.angle_gamma   90.00
#
_symmetry.space_group_name_H-M   'P 1'
#
loop_
_entity.id
_entity.type
_entity.pdbx_description
1 polymer ?
#
loop_
_entity_poly.entity_id
_entity_poly.type
_entity_poly.pdbx_seq_one_letter_code
_entity_poly.pdbx_strand_id
1 'polypeptide(L)'
;MLARFWEVLSVPSTFRVGSYKTEIHEMREMRMLGLGQYAHNNQPGHHFPYLFAMLGDHNATAWLVRRVLAAAYSPEGFVGDEDNGEMGAWFVLGALGLYAAATGTSEDYVLGAVPLFPRVLLRDLDVTIEAPAAAEEAPAVTAVLWRSHAWPTPGLPYSQLR
;
A
#
# COMPACT_ATOMS: atom_id res chain seq x y z
N MET A 1 10.07 -16.35 -5.98
CA MET A 1 10.17 -14.91 -5.64
C MET A 1 9.16 -14.54 -4.55
N LEU A 2 7.85 -14.76 -4.75
CA LEU A 2 6.79 -14.49 -3.75
C LEU A 2 7.04 -15.09 -2.35
N ALA A 3 7.63 -16.29 -2.25
CA ALA A 3 7.94 -16.89 -0.94
C ALA A 3 8.85 -16.01 -0.06
N ARG A 4 9.79 -15.26 -0.65
CA ARG A 4 10.67 -14.34 0.09
C ARG A 4 9.93 -13.12 0.61
N PHE A 5 8.88 -12.68 -0.07
CA PHE A 5 8.03 -11.59 0.40
C PHE A 5 7.21 -12.01 1.62
N TRP A 6 6.65 -13.21 1.60
CA TRP A 6 5.97 -13.76 2.78
C TRP A 6 6.91 -13.98 3.96
N GLU A 7 8.18 -14.31 3.71
CA GLU A 7 9.20 -14.42 4.76
C GLU A 7 9.41 -13.07 5.48
N VAL A 8 9.48 -11.94 4.75
CA VAL A 8 9.59 -10.60 5.35
C VAL A 8 8.48 -10.34 6.36
N LEU A 9 7.26 -10.77 6.07
CA LEU A 9 6.08 -10.55 6.93
C LEU A 9 5.99 -11.54 8.10
N SER A 10 6.70 -12.66 8.04
CA SER A 10 6.54 -13.78 8.98
C SER A 10 7.69 -13.89 9.99
N VAL A 11 8.89 -13.43 9.64
CA VAL A 11 10.04 -13.49 10.55
C VAL A 11 9.93 -12.41 11.64
N PRO A 12 10.45 -12.64 12.86
CA PRO A 12 10.35 -11.68 13.95
C PRO A 12 10.91 -10.30 13.61
N SER A 13 10.30 -9.24 14.16
CA SER A 13 10.73 -7.83 14.05
C SER A 13 12.00 -7.53 14.88
N THR A 14 13.08 -8.24 14.58
CA THR A 14 14.40 -8.07 15.21
C THR A 14 15.30 -7.17 14.38
N PHE A 15 16.17 -6.40 15.01
CA PHE A 15 17.13 -5.53 14.34
C PHE A 15 18.50 -5.57 15.03
N ARG A 16 19.53 -5.05 14.34
CA ARG A 16 20.85 -4.78 14.92
C ARG A 16 21.09 -3.28 14.86
N VAL A 17 21.49 -2.68 15.99
CA VAL A 17 21.75 -1.21 16.06
C VAL A 17 22.87 -0.75 15.13
N GLY A 18 23.81 -1.63 14.80
CA GLY A 18 24.85 -1.37 13.79
C GLY A 18 25.62 -0.07 14.05
N SER A 19 25.72 0.77 13.02
CA SER A 19 26.44 2.04 13.05
C SER A 19 25.80 3.11 13.94
N TYR A 20 24.50 3.01 14.24
CA TYR A 20 23.81 3.94 15.14
C TYR A 20 24.24 3.76 16.60
N LYS A 21 24.80 2.58 16.96
CA LYS A 21 25.27 2.20 18.32
C LYS A 21 24.18 2.18 19.40
N THR A 22 22.98 2.68 19.11
CA THR A 22 21.80 2.67 19.97
C THR A 22 20.56 2.34 19.13
N GLU A 23 19.48 1.92 19.79
CA GLU A 23 18.15 1.84 19.18
C GLU A 23 17.70 3.25 18.80
N ILE A 24 17.34 3.44 17.53
CA ILE A 24 16.67 4.64 17.01
C ILE A 24 15.17 4.42 16.98
N HIS A 25 14.40 5.50 16.84
CA HIS A 25 12.95 5.43 16.96
C HIS A 25 12.33 4.54 15.87
N GLU A 26 12.88 4.53 14.66
CA GLU A 26 12.37 3.73 13.54
C GLU A 26 12.51 2.22 13.78
N MET A 27 13.57 1.80 14.49
CA MET A 27 13.75 0.39 14.90
C MET A 27 12.69 -0.02 15.94
N ARG A 28 12.41 0.88 16.89
CA ARG A 28 11.41 0.66 17.92
C ARG A 28 10.01 0.58 17.31
N GLU A 29 9.67 1.52 16.45
CA GLU A 29 8.39 1.62 15.76
C GLU A 29 8.10 0.40 14.88
N MET A 30 9.07 -0.05 14.06
CA MET A 30 8.95 -1.29 13.28
C MET A 30 8.61 -2.49 14.17
N ARG A 31 9.32 -2.62 15.30
CA ARG A 31 9.09 -3.69 16.27
C ARG A 31 7.69 -3.61 16.90
N MET A 32 7.20 -2.40 17.20
CA MET A 32 5.87 -2.20 17.78
C MET A 32 4.74 -2.43 16.79
N LEU A 33 4.95 -2.12 15.51
CA LEU A 33 4.00 -2.39 14.43
C LEU A 33 3.74 -3.90 14.24
N GLY A 34 4.73 -4.75 14.49
CA GLY A 34 4.54 -6.20 14.58
C GLY A 34 4.20 -6.90 13.25
N LEU A 35 4.62 -6.33 12.12
CA LEU A 35 4.45 -6.90 10.77
C LEU A 35 5.71 -7.60 10.26
N GLY A 36 6.43 -8.27 11.16
CA GLY A 36 7.71 -8.89 10.85
C GLY A 36 8.80 -7.87 10.53
N GLN A 37 9.52 -8.04 9.42
CA GLN A 37 10.55 -7.11 8.94
C GLN A 37 9.99 -6.00 8.05
N TYR A 38 8.67 -5.96 7.83
CA TYR A 38 8.04 -4.88 7.10
C TYR A 38 7.88 -3.65 8.00
N ALA A 39 8.68 -2.63 7.72
CA ALA A 39 8.72 -1.35 8.42
C ALA A 39 7.89 -0.30 7.66
N HIS A 40 6.58 -0.23 7.94
CA HIS A 40 5.73 0.82 7.38
C HIS A 40 5.90 2.19 8.07
N ASN A 41 6.63 2.23 9.17
CA ASN A 41 6.93 3.48 9.87
C ASN A 41 7.99 4.33 9.15
N ASN A 42 8.49 3.91 7.98
CA ASN A 42 9.57 4.57 7.26
C ASN A 42 9.48 4.29 5.74
N GLN A 43 9.89 5.25 4.91
CA GLN A 43 9.69 5.26 3.45
C GLN A 43 10.23 4.04 2.69
N PRO A 44 11.39 3.44 3.04
CA PRO A 44 11.89 2.28 2.31
C PRO A 44 10.91 1.10 2.29
N GLY A 45 10.00 1.01 3.27
CA GLY A 45 8.97 -0.02 3.29
C GLY A 45 7.78 0.26 2.36
N HIS A 46 7.48 1.52 2.02
CA HIS A 46 6.15 1.91 1.53
C HIS A 46 5.72 1.28 0.20
N HIS A 47 6.66 0.92 -0.67
CA HIS A 47 6.37 0.28 -1.95
C HIS A 47 6.22 -1.25 -1.84
N PHE A 48 6.69 -1.86 -0.75
CA PHE A 48 6.75 -3.31 -0.59
C PHE A 48 5.40 -4.02 -0.79
N PRO A 49 4.25 -3.54 -0.28
CA PRO A 49 2.97 -4.22 -0.49
C PRO A 49 2.60 -4.36 -1.97
N TYR A 50 2.90 -3.33 -2.77
CA TYR A 50 2.51 -3.27 -4.19
C TYR A 50 3.35 -4.15 -5.10
N LEU A 51 4.51 -4.60 -4.62
CA LEU A 51 5.34 -5.56 -5.33
C LEU A 51 4.66 -6.94 -5.45
N PHE A 52 3.74 -7.30 -4.54
CA PHE A 52 2.96 -8.54 -4.68
C PHE A 52 2.11 -8.51 -5.95
N ALA A 53 1.40 -7.41 -6.23
CA ALA A 53 0.59 -7.24 -7.44
C ALA A 53 1.47 -7.26 -8.70
N MET A 54 2.64 -6.62 -8.66
CA MET A 54 3.62 -6.70 -9.75
C MET A 54 4.13 -8.12 -10.01
N LEU A 55 4.11 -8.99 -8.98
CA LEU A 55 4.45 -10.41 -9.08
C LEU A 55 3.23 -11.31 -9.36
N GLY A 56 2.06 -10.73 -9.61
CA GLY A 56 0.82 -11.44 -9.97
C GLY A 56 -0.11 -11.76 -8.79
N ASP A 57 0.24 -11.39 -7.55
CA ASP A 57 -0.57 -11.65 -6.35
C ASP A 57 -1.27 -10.37 -5.86
N HIS A 58 -2.37 -10.04 -6.52
CA HIS A 58 -3.18 -8.86 -6.18
C HIS A 58 -3.85 -9.00 -4.81
N ASN A 59 -4.26 -10.21 -4.43
CA ASN A 59 -4.94 -10.43 -3.15
C ASN A 59 -3.99 -10.28 -1.96
N ALA A 60 -2.71 -10.67 -2.10
CA ALA A 60 -1.70 -10.38 -1.08
C ALA A 60 -1.48 -8.87 -0.92
N THR A 61 -1.46 -8.11 -2.02
CA THR A 61 -1.38 -6.63 -1.96
C THR A 61 -2.60 -6.06 -1.24
N ALA A 62 -3.80 -6.46 -1.64
CA ALA A 62 -5.04 -5.94 -1.06
C ALA A 62 -5.14 -6.24 0.44
N TRP A 63 -4.80 -7.47 0.83
CA TRP A 63 -4.73 -7.88 2.23
C TRP A 63 -3.73 -7.04 3.03
N LEU A 64 -2.49 -6.90 2.53
CA LEU A 64 -1.44 -6.19 3.27
C LEU A 64 -1.73 -4.69 3.36
N VAL A 65 -2.14 -4.04 2.26
CA VAL A 65 -2.48 -2.62 2.26
C VAL A 65 -3.64 -2.35 3.21
N ARG A 66 -4.70 -3.17 3.20
CA ARG A 66 -5.83 -2.98 4.12
C ARG A 66 -5.41 -3.11 5.58
N ARG A 67 -4.57 -4.10 5.89
CA ARG A 67 -4.02 -4.29 7.24
C ARG A 67 -3.15 -3.12 7.68
N VAL A 68 -2.37 -2.55 6.78
CA VAL A 68 -1.53 -1.37 7.04
C VAL A 68 -2.36 -0.12 7.26
N LEU A 69 -3.32 0.17 6.38
CA LEU A 69 -4.24 1.30 6.55
C LEU A 69 -4.96 1.27 7.90
N ALA A 70 -5.33 0.08 8.38
CA ALA A 70 -6.00 -0.09 9.66
C ALA A 70 -5.05 -0.01 10.88
N ALA A 71 -3.80 -0.44 10.75
CA ALA A 71 -2.87 -0.56 11.88
C ALA A 71 -1.94 0.65 12.05
N ALA A 72 -1.63 1.37 10.96
CA ALA A 72 -0.59 2.39 10.95
C ALA A 72 -1.12 3.84 10.96
N TYR A 73 -2.42 4.04 10.81
CA TYR A 73 -3.05 5.34 10.64
C TYR A 73 -4.25 5.48 11.57
N SER A 74 -4.28 6.58 12.33
CA SER A 74 -5.37 6.91 13.24
C SER A 74 -5.49 8.43 13.38
N PRO A 75 -6.64 8.96 13.83
CA PRO A 75 -6.77 10.37 14.20
C PRO A 75 -5.76 10.80 15.27
N GLU A 76 -5.29 9.87 16.10
CA GLU A 76 -4.30 10.10 17.16
C GLU A 76 -2.86 10.20 16.63
N GLY A 77 -2.59 9.75 15.40
CA GLY A 77 -1.29 9.86 14.75
C GLY A 77 -0.94 8.70 13.83
N PHE A 78 0.32 8.72 13.39
CA PHE A 78 0.95 7.74 12.51
C PHE A 78 1.84 6.79 13.31
N VAL A 79 2.18 5.64 12.72
CA VAL A 79 3.10 4.65 13.32
C VAL A 79 4.59 5.06 13.29
N GLY A 80 4.92 6.13 12.58
CA GLY A 80 6.26 6.72 12.44
C GLY A 80 6.15 8.20 12.09
N ASP A 81 7.23 8.77 11.55
CA ASP A 81 7.27 10.16 11.11
C ASP A 81 6.39 10.36 9.86
N GLU A 82 5.57 11.42 9.86
CA GLU A 82 4.66 11.70 8.74
C GLU A 82 5.40 12.13 7.46
N ASP A 83 6.59 12.73 7.65
CA ASP A 83 7.53 13.15 6.62
C ASP A 83 6.93 14.00 5.50
N ASN A 84 6.33 15.11 5.91
CA ASN A 84 5.98 16.25 5.07
C ASN A 84 4.97 15.93 3.96
N GLY A 85 4.01 15.06 4.23
CA GLY A 85 2.99 14.64 3.29
C GLY A 85 3.23 13.26 2.68
N GLU A 86 4.36 12.60 2.95
CA GLU A 86 4.65 11.30 2.36
C GLU A 86 3.71 10.21 2.89
N MET A 87 3.61 10.04 4.22
CA MET A 87 2.67 9.07 4.81
C MET A 87 1.21 9.46 4.53
N GLY A 88 0.89 10.75 4.57
CA GLY A 88 -0.43 11.24 4.21
C GLY A 88 -0.82 10.89 2.77
N ALA A 89 0.09 11.11 1.81
CA ALA A 89 -0.13 10.74 0.41
C ALA A 89 -0.22 9.21 0.24
N TRP A 90 0.58 8.44 0.97
CA TRP A 90 0.50 6.98 0.97
C TRP A 90 -0.89 6.50 1.40
N PHE A 91 -1.43 7.06 2.49
CA PHE A 91 -2.77 6.74 2.97
C PHE A 91 -3.83 7.08 1.92
N VAL A 92 -3.78 8.28 1.33
CA VAL A 92 -4.75 8.72 0.31
C VAL A 92 -4.72 7.79 -0.90
N LEU A 93 -3.54 7.49 -1.44
CA LEU A 93 -3.41 6.60 -2.59
C LEU A 93 -3.87 5.17 -2.27
N GLY A 94 -3.43 4.63 -1.12
CA GLY A 94 -3.86 3.31 -0.66
C GLY A 94 -5.38 3.23 -0.46
N ALA A 95 -6.00 4.30 0.03
CA ALA A 95 -7.45 4.39 0.20
C ALA A 95 -8.21 4.43 -1.13
N LEU A 96 -7.57 4.86 -2.22
CA LEU A 96 -8.08 4.79 -3.58
C LEU A 96 -7.79 3.45 -4.27
N GLY A 97 -6.99 2.57 -3.65
CA GLY A 97 -6.54 1.32 -4.26
C GLY A 97 -5.32 1.46 -5.17
N LEU A 98 -4.65 2.61 -5.15
CA LEU A 98 -3.60 3.02 -6.08
C LEU A 98 -2.25 3.18 -5.37
N TYR A 99 -1.15 3.10 -6.13
CA TYR A 99 0.17 3.51 -5.66
C TYR A 99 1.13 3.89 -6.78
N ALA A 100 1.92 4.95 -6.58
CA ALA A 100 2.92 5.39 -7.54
C ALA A 100 4.28 4.72 -7.25
N ALA A 101 4.47 3.51 -7.77
CA ALA A 101 5.62 2.68 -7.40
C ALA A 101 6.97 3.12 -8.00
N ALA A 102 6.96 3.80 -9.16
CA ALA A 102 8.17 4.05 -9.93
C ALA A 102 8.18 5.45 -10.58
N THR A 103 7.93 6.47 -9.76
CA THR A 103 7.88 7.88 -10.18
C THR A 103 9.12 8.28 -10.98
N GLY A 104 8.91 8.88 -12.15
CA GLY A 104 9.97 9.35 -13.05
C GLY A 104 10.50 8.29 -14.02
N THR A 105 10.18 7.00 -13.82
CA THR A 105 10.52 5.91 -14.75
C THR A 105 9.30 5.29 -15.42
N SER A 106 8.17 5.25 -14.73
CA SER A 106 6.87 4.99 -15.33
C SER A 106 5.87 6.03 -14.83
N GLU A 107 4.85 6.29 -15.64
CA GLU A 107 3.69 7.08 -15.20
C GLU A 107 2.58 6.16 -14.66
N ASP A 108 2.93 4.92 -14.28
CA ASP A 108 1.95 3.89 -13.99
C ASP A 108 1.64 3.84 -12.50
N TYR A 109 0.35 3.87 -12.17
CA TYR A 109 -0.15 3.52 -10.85
C TYR A 109 -0.30 2.00 -10.74
N VAL A 110 0.13 1.42 -9.63
CA VAL A 110 -0.15 0.03 -9.31
C VAL A 110 -1.54 -0.08 -8.71
N LEU A 111 -2.39 -0.85 -9.37
CA LEU A 111 -3.67 -1.34 -8.91
C LEU A 111 -3.40 -2.54 -8.00
N GLY A 112 -3.60 -2.36 -6.70
CA GLY A 112 -3.16 -3.37 -5.74
C GLY A 112 -4.07 -3.56 -4.55
N ALA A 113 -4.86 -2.55 -4.18
CA ALA A 113 -5.71 -2.61 -3.01
C ALA A 113 -7.17 -2.40 -3.36
N VAL A 114 -8.05 -3.01 -2.56
CA VAL A 114 -9.48 -2.64 -2.58
C VAL A 114 -9.60 -1.26 -1.91
N PRO A 115 -10.23 -0.28 -2.58
CA PRO A 115 -10.46 1.05 -2.00
C PRO A 115 -11.09 0.99 -0.61
N LEU A 116 -10.85 2.00 0.24
CA LEU A 116 -11.49 2.10 1.55
C LEU A 116 -12.99 2.39 1.45
N PHE A 117 -13.40 3.08 0.38
CA PHE A 117 -14.77 3.53 0.19
C PHE A 117 -15.44 2.81 -0.99
N PRO A 118 -16.74 2.47 -0.89
CA PRO A 118 -17.45 1.82 -1.99
C PRO A 118 -17.50 2.63 -3.29
N ARG A 119 -17.38 3.95 -3.17
CA ARG A 119 -17.39 4.87 -4.31
C ARG A 119 -16.57 6.12 -3.99
N VAL A 120 -15.69 6.51 -4.91
CA VAL A 120 -14.90 7.75 -4.82
C VAL A 120 -14.98 8.49 -6.15
N LEU A 121 -15.18 9.81 -6.10
CA LEU A 121 -15.17 10.69 -7.26
C LEU A 121 -13.92 11.57 -7.23
N LEU A 122 -13.06 11.43 -8.24
CA LEU A 122 -11.93 12.31 -8.51
C LEU A 122 -12.39 13.44 -9.43
N ARG A 123 -12.82 14.55 -8.84
CA ARG A 123 -13.55 15.63 -9.54
C ARG A 123 -12.79 16.22 -10.72
N ASP A 124 -11.50 16.53 -10.54
CA ASP A 124 -10.69 17.20 -11.57
C ASP A 124 -10.29 16.27 -12.72
N LEU A 125 -10.44 14.95 -12.53
CA LEU A 125 -10.18 13.93 -13.55
C LEU A 125 -11.47 13.39 -14.19
N ASP A 126 -12.65 13.75 -13.65
CA ASP A 126 -13.94 13.12 -13.97
C ASP A 126 -13.89 11.57 -13.93
N VAL A 127 -13.15 11.02 -12.95
CA VAL A 127 -13.01 9.58 -12.75
C VAL A 127 -13.80 9.16 -11.50
N THR A 128 -14.66 8.14 -11.66
CA THR A 128 -15.31 7.47 -10.53
C THR A 128 -14.67 6.10 -10.32
N ILE A 129 -14.19 5.86 -9.10
CA ILE A 129 -13.74 4.55 -8.63
C ILE A 129 -14.91 3.89 -7.89
N GLU A 130 -15.31 2.70 -8.31
CA GLU A 130 -16.38 1.93 -7.68
C GLU A 130 -15.83 0.58 -7.19
N ALA A 131 -16.05 0.30 -5.90
CA ALA A 131 -15.64 -0.93 -5.25
C ALA A 131 -16.72 -1.35 -4.24
N PRO A 132 -17.86 -1.92 -4.68
CA PRO A 132 -18.98 -2.25 -3.80
C PRO A 132 -18.59 -3.13 -2.60
N ALA A 133 -17.62 -4.03 -2.80
CA ALA A 133 -17.09 -4.92 -1.78
C ALA A 133 -16.22 -4.20 -0.71
N ALA A 134 -15.89 -2.91 -0.86
CA ALA A 134 -15.04 -2.17 0.08
C ALA A 134 -15.58 -2.13 1.52
N ALA A 135 -16.90 -2.32 1.68
CA ALA A 135 -17.59 -2.38 2.98
C ALA A 135 -17.54 -3.77 3.64
N GLU A 136 -17.02 -4.78 2.96
CA GLU A 136 -16.85 -6.13 3.50
C GLU A 136 -15.69 -6.20 4.50
N GLU A 137 -15.71 -7.19 5.40
CA GLU A 137 -14.70 -7.36 6.45
C GLU A 137 -13.33 -7.74 5.88
N ALA A 138 -13.30 -8.54 4.81
CA ALA A 138 -12.08 -9.02 4.17
C ALA A 138 -12.25 -8.97 2.63
N PRO A 139 -12.26 -7.78 2.04
CA PRO A 139 -12.54 -7.64 0.62
C PRO A 139 -11.39 -8.21 -0.22
N ALA A 140 -11.75 -8.88 -1.32
CA ALA A 140 -10.80 -9.45 -2.27
C ALA A 140 -10.93 -8.78 -3.64
N VAL A 141 -9.83 -8.74 -4.39
CA VAL A 141 -9.84 -8.26 -5.78
C VAL A 141 -10.16 -9.45 -6.68
N THR A 142 -11.38 -9.52 -7.18
CA THR A 142 -11.82 -10.57 -8.12
C THR A 142 -11.58 -10.18 -9.58
N ALA A 143 -11.78 -8.91 -9.90
CA ALA A 143 -11.49 -8.31 -11.20
C ALA A 143 -11.25 -6.81 -11.03
N VAL A 144 -10.44 -6.24 -11.93
CA VAL A 144 -10.38 -4.80 -12.14
C VAL A 144 -10.95 -4.48 -13.50
N LEU A 145 -11.87 -3.52 -13.55
CA LEU A 145 -12.49 -3.03 -14.78
C LEU A 145 -12.09 -1.58 -15.02
N TRP A 146 -11.75 -1.25 -16.25
CA TRP A 146 -11.57 0.12 -16.72
C TRP A 146 -12.60 0.42 -17.79
N ARG A 147 -13.46 1.42 -17.56
CA ARG A 147 -14.56 1.79 -18.48
C ARG A 147 -15.40 0.57 -18.90
N SER A 148 -15.77 -0.25 -17.92
CA SER A 148 -16.54 -1.51 -18.10
C SER A 148 -15.83 -2.65 -18.85
N HIS A 149 -14.54 -2.53 -19.15
CA HIS A 149 -13.74 -3.58 -19.78
C HIS A 149 -12.72 -4.15 -18.80
N ALA A 150 -12.46 -5.47 -18.89
CA ALA A 150 -11.47 -6.11 -18.04
C ALA A 150 -10.08 -5.47 -18.23
N TRP A 151 -9.44 -5.11 -17.12
CA TRP A 151 -8.10 -4.56 -17.11
C TRP A 151 -7.09 -5.67 -16.77
N PRO A 152 -6.15 -6.01 -17.68
CA PRO A 152 -5.35 -7.22 -17.56
C PRO A 152 -4.05 -7.07 -16.76
N THR A 153 -3.65 -5.85 -16.43
CA THR A 153 -2.35 -5.56 -15.82
C THR A 153 -2.48 -4.86 -14.47
N PRO A 154 -1.53 -5.07 -13.54
CA PRO A 154 -1.49 -4.30 -12.29
C PRO A 154 -1.20 -2.81 -12.53
N GLY A 155 -0.54 -2.45 -13.64
CA GLY A 155 -0.27 -1.05 -13.98
C GLY A 155 -1.46 -0.37 -14.64
N LEU A 156 -1.82 0.83 -14.17
CA LEU A 156 -2.71 1.80 -14.80
C LEU A 156 -1.89 3.03 -15.22
N PRO A 157 -1.60 3.22 -16.51
CA PRO A 157 -0.86 4.39 -16.98
C PRO A 157 -1.59 5.69 -16.67
N TYR A 158 -0.87 6.72 -16.26
CA TYR A 158 -1.45 8.05 -16.02
C TYR A 158 -2.17 8.63 -17.24
N SER A 159 -1.73 8.28 -18.45
CA SER A 159 -2.40 8.65 -19.69
C SER A 159 -3.84 8.14 -19.81
N GLN A 160 -4.22 7.10 -19.06
CA GLN A 160 -5.61 6.64 -18.97
C GLN A 160 -6.46 7.52 -18.06
N LEU A 161 -5.84 8.25 -17.11
CA LEU A 161 -6.51 9.13 -16.17
C LEU A 161 -6.71 10.56 -16.70
N ARG A 162 -6.14 10.89 -17.87
CA ARG A 162 -6.29 12.19 -18.55
C ARG A 162 -7.35 12.16 -19.65
#